data_AF-A0A1M5Y675-F1
#
_entry.id   AF-A0A1M5Y675-F1
#
_cell.length_a   1.000
_cell.length_b   1.000
_cell.length_c   1.000
_cell.angle_alpha   90.00
_cell.angle_beta   90.00
_cell.angle_gamma   90.00
#
_symmetry.space_group_name_H-M   'P 1'
#
loop_
_entity.id
_entity.type
_entity.pdbx_description
1 polymer ?
#
loop_
_entity_poly.entity_id
_entity_poly.type
_entity_poly.pdbx_seq_one_letter_code
_entity_poly.pdbx_strand_id
1 'polypeptide(L)'
;AKILAREKYNLTFEQVKRRLFNGTDYYFDSATRLYKHKAKASDTAEFMSLEELDNQIPARTVKNRINASTEASPNLHFDEMVKDLIKDRIMELNKYVSIDHSSRCFIVKANNLKIDGYNLVVI
;
A
#
# COMPACT_ATOMS: atom_id res chain seq x y z
N ALA A 1 13.46 -14.22 -22.32
CA ALA A 1 12.49 -15.34 -22.36
C ALA A 1 13.14 -16.73 -22.42
N LYS A 2 14.00 -17.02 -23.40
CA LYS A 2 14.67 -18.35 -23.52
C LYS A 2 15.58 -18.69 -22.31
N ILE A 3 16.32 -17.71 -21.81
CA ILE A 3 17.19 -17.85 -20.62
C ILE A 3 16.36 -18.16 -19.37
N LEU A 4 15.30 -17.37 -19.12
CA LEU A 4 14.36 -17.57 -18.01
C LEU A 4 13.72 -18.98 -18.01
N ALA A 5 13.30 -19.48 -19.18
CA ALA A 5 12.70 -20.82 -19.28
C ALA A 5 13.66 -21.93 -18.85
N ARG A 6 14.94 -21.79 -19.23
CA ARG A 6 15.99 -22.77 -18.92
C ARG A 6 16.47 -22.67 -17.47
N GLU A 7 16.70 -21.46 -16.96
CA GLU A 7 17.26 -21.26 -15.63
C GLU A 7 16.24 -21.46 -14.51
N LYS A 8 15.02 -20.94 -14.68
CA LYS A 8 14.00 -20.96 -13.60
C LYS A 8 13.15 -22.21 -13.61
N TYR A 9 12.87 -22.77 -14.78
CA TYR A 9 11.94 -23.88 -14.93
C TYR A 9 12.60 -25.15 -15.45
N ASN A 10 13.90 -25.12 -15.80
CA ASN A 10 14.63 -26.22 -16.43
C ASN A 10 13.91 -26.83 -17.65
N LEU A 11 13.25 -25.98 -18.43
CA LEU A 11 12.46 -26.37 -19.60
C LEU A 11 12.92 -25.60 -20.83
N THR A 12 12.79 -26.24 -21.99
CA THR A 12 12.96 -25.52 -23.25
C THR A 12 11.84 -24.51 -23.43
N PHE A 13 12.14 -23.41 -24.12
CA PHE A 13 11.16 -22.36 -24.39
C PHE A 13 9.91 -22.90 -25.10
N GLU A 14 10.06 -23.85 -26.02
CA GLU A 14 8.94 -24.50 -26.71
C GLU A 14 8.08 -25.35 -25.77
N GLN A 15 8.69 -26.04 -24.80
CA GLN A 15 7.92 -26.80 -23.79
C GLN A 15 7.16 -25.86 -22.85
N VAL A 16 7.75 -24.75 -22.43
CA VAL A 16 7.07 -23.72 -21.62
C VAL A 16 5.92 -23.11 -22.40
N LYS A 17 6.15 -22.76 -23.66
CA LYS A 17 5.11 -22.25 -24.56
C LYS A 17 3.97 -23.25 -24.70
N ARG A 18 4.26 -24.53 -24.97
CA ARG A 18 3.23 -25.58 -25.09
C ARG A 18 2.44 -25.77 -23.80
N ARG A 19 3.11 -25.74 -22.63
CA ARG A 19 2.44 -25.80 -21.32
C ARG A 19 1.55 -24.59 -21.08
N LEU A 20 2.02 -23.40 -21.44
CA LEU A 20 1.23 -22.17 -21.32
C LEU A 20 -0.04 -22.24 -22.19
N PHE A 21 0.10 -22.66 -23.46
CA PHE A 21 -1.06 -22.78 -24.36
C PHE A 21 -2.09 -23.83 -23.92
N ASN A 22 -1.62 -24.99 -23.44
CA ASN A 22 -2.47 -26.14 -23.15
C ASN A 22 -2.96 -26.19 -21.70
N GLY A 23 -2.21 -25.63 -20.77
CA GLY A 23 -2.46 -25.72 -19.33
C GLY A 23 -2.97 -24.44 -18.69
N THR A 24 -3.08 -23.35 -19.44
CA THR A 24 -3.58 -22.08 -18.92
C THR A 24 -4.66 -21.49 -19.82
N ASP A 25 -5.48 -20.64 -19.22
CA ASP A 25 -6.50 -19.87 -19.92
C ASP A 25 -5.94 -18.63 -20.60
N TYR A 26 -4.66 -18.63 -21.00
CA TYR A 26 -4.03 -17.52 -21.71
C TYR A 26 -3.66 -17.91 -23.14
N TYR A 27 -3.75 -16.96 -24.06
CA TYR A 27 -3.29 -17.07 -25.44
C TYR A 27 -2.45 -15.85 -25.83
N PHE A 28 -1.54 -16.01 -26.78
CA PHE A 28 -0.72 -14.90 -27.27
C PHE A 28 -1.44 -14.17 -28.40
N ASP A 29 -1.65 -12.87 -28.26
CA ASP A 29 -2.13 -11.99 -29.32
C ASP A 29 -0.93 -11.38 -30.08
N SER A 30 -0.80 -11.73 -31.36
CA SER A 30 0.28 -11.26 -32.22
C SER A 30 0.14 -9.79 -32.62
N ALA A 31 -1.07 -9.24 -32.62
CA ALA A 31 -1.32 -7.84 -32.97
C ALA A 31 -0.85 -6.90 -31.86
N THR A 32 -1.15 -7.24 -30.60
CA THR A 32 -0.74 -6.42 -29.44
C THR A 32 0.58 -6.88 -28.82
N ARG A 33 1.15 -8.00 -29.28
CA ARG A 33 2.35 -8.67 -28.71
C ARG A 33 2.22 -8.97 -27.20
N LEU A 34 1.01 -9.25 -26.73
CA LEU A 34 0.71 -9.51 -25.31
C LEU A 34 -0.08 -10.80 -25.14
N TYR A 35 0.03 -11.43 -23.96
CA TYR A 35 -0.80 -12.58 -23.60
C TYR A 35 -2.14 -12.10 -23.03
N LYS A 36 -3.25 -12.61 -23.56
CA LYS A 36 -4.62 -12.29 -23.16
C LYS A 36 -5.31 -13.52 -22.58
N HIS A 37 -6.26 -13.31 -21.67
CA HIS A 37 -7.02 -14.39 -21.06
C HIS A 37 -8.17 -14.82 -22.00
N LYS A 38 -8.30 -16.13 -22.26
CA LYS A 38 -9.29 -16.75 -23.15
C LYS A 38 -10.73 -16.39 -22.74
N ALA A 39 -11.02 -16.38 -21.43
CA ALA A 39 -12.35 -16.02 -20.92
C ALA A 39 -12.64 -14.50 -20.89
N LYS A 40 -11.62 -13.63 -21.02
CA LYS A 40 -11.79 -12.17 -21.00
C LYS A 40 -11.66 -11.55 -22.39
N ALA A 41 -11.93 -12.33 -23.44
CA ALA A 41 -11.91 -11.80 -24.81
C ALA A 41 -13.00 -10.72 -25.05
N SER A 42 -14.03 -10.65 -24.21
CA SER A 42 -15.15 -9.70 -24.33
C SER A 42 -15.21 -8.62 -23.25
N ASP A 43 -14.49 -8.78 -22.14
CA ASP A 43 -14.48 -7.76 -21.10
C ASP A 43 -13.11 -7.11 -21.12
N THR A 44 -13.09 -5.92 -21.71
CA THR A 44 -12.07 -4.91 -21.56
C THR A 44 -11.74 -4.75 -20.07
N ALA A 45 -10.82 -5.55 -19.58
CA ALA A 45 -10.00 -5.21 -18.42
C ALA A 45 -8.97 -4.17 -18.90
N GLU A 46 -9.48 -3.08 -19.45
CA GLU A 46 -8.76 -1.84 -19.59
C GLU A 46 -8.58 -1.36 -18.16
N PHE A 47 -7.32 -1.35 -17.71
CA PHE A 47 -7.01 -0.70 -16.45
C PHE A 47 -7.55 0.73 -16.57
N MET A 48 -8.39 1.12 -15.61
CA MET A 48 -8.88 2.50 -15.56
C MET A 48 -7.67 3.44 -15.54
N SER A 49 -7.71 4.48 -16.35
CA SER A 49 -6.77 5.59 -16.24
C SER A 49 -6.87 6.22 -14.85
N LEU A 50 -5.81 6.89 -14.40
CA LEU A 50 -5.81 7.55 -13.09
C LEU A 50 -6.94 8.59 -13.01
N GLU A 51 -7.20 9.25 -14.13
CA GLU A 51 -8.27 10.21 -14.31
C GLU A 51 -9.67 9.57 -14.21
N GLU A 52 -9.86 8.34 -14.71
CA GLU A 52 -11.12 7.61 -14.55
C GLU A 52 -11.34 7.09 -13.13
N LEU A 53 -10.25 6.77 -12.42
CA LEU A 53 -10.31 6.36 -11.01
C LEU A 53 -10.75 7.51 -10.11
N ASP A 54 -10.27 8.72 -10.39
CA ASP A 54 -10.54 9.95 -9.62
C ASP A 54 -11.97 10.48 -9.87
N ASN A 55 -12.53 10.21 -11.06
CA ASN A 55 -13.85 10.69 -11.46
C ASN A 55 -15.01 9.74 -11.14
N GLN A 56 -14.79 8.65 -10.40
CA GLN A 56 -15.90 7.80 -9.96
C GLN A 56 -16.77 8.51 -8.91
N ILE A 57 -17.80 9.21 -9.39
CA ILE A 57 -18.95 9.61 -8.58
C ILE A 57 -19.53 8.32 -7.97
N PRO A 58 -19.66 8.19 -6.64
CA PRO A 58 -19.99 6.92 -6.01
C PRO A 58 -21.42 6.49 -6.34
N ALA A 59 -21.57 5.69 -7.39
CA ALA A 59 -22.81 5.01 -7.70
C ALA A 59 -22.96 3.80 -6.79
N ARG A 60 -23.77 3.99 -5.74
CA ARG A 60 -24.42 2.96 -4.90
C ARG A 60 -23.50 2.13 -3.99
N THR A 61 -23.11 2.76 -2.88
CA THR A 61 -22.89 2.02 -1.64
C THR A 61 -24.25 1.56 -1.10
N VAL A 62 -24.37 0.25 -0.90
CA VAL A 62 -25.48 -0.41 -0.21
C VAL A 62 -25.79 0.33 1.09
N LYS A 63 -27.05 0.74 1.25
CA LYS A 63 -27.60 1.32 2.48
C LYS A 63 -27.31 0.37 3.66
N ASN A 64 -26.29 0.67 4.44
CA ASN A 64 -26.30 0.36 5.87
C ASN A 64 -26.18 1.69 6.60
N ARG A 65 -27.26 2.00 7.31
CA ARG A 65 -27.51 3.23 8.05
C ARG A 65 -26.45 3.38 9.14
N ILE A 66 -25.49 4.28 8.93
CA ILE A 66 -24.88 5.05 10.02
C ILE A 66 -24.83 6.49 9.52
N ASN A 67 -25.27 7.40 10.39
CA ASN A 67 -25.74 8.75 10.08
C ASN A 67 -24.73 9.59 9.29
N ALA A 68 -25.23 10.32 8.31
CA ALA A 68 -24.50 11.31 7.55
C ALA A 68 -24.27 12.60 8.35
N SER A 69 -23.02 13.06 8.37
CA SER A 69 -22.57 14.47 8.36
C SER A 69 -21.07 14.38 8.65
N THR A 70 -20.16 14.62 7.72
CA THR A 70 -19.95 15.88 7.00
C THR A 70 -19.13 15.56 5.75
N GLU A 71 -19.35 16.33 4.69
CA GLU A 71 -18.58 16.38 3.45
C GLU A 71 -17.12 15.94 3.63
N ALA A 72 -16.79 14.75 3.13
CA ALA A 72 -15.42 14.25 3.09
C ALA A 72 -14.63 15.08 2.09
N SER A 73 -14.10 16.21 2.52
CA SER A 73 -13.05 16.91 1.80
C SER A 73 -11.86 15.94 1.62
N PRO A 74 -11.20 15.91 0.45
CA PRO A 74 -10.03 15.05 0.23
C PRO A 74 -8.88 15.33 1.21
N ASN A 75 -8.90 16.47 1.91
CA ASN A 75 -7.94 16.85 2.94
C ASN A 75 -8.15 16.16 4.29
N LEU A 76 -9.35 15.60 4.57
CA LEU A 76 -9.63 14.95 5.86
C LEU A 76 -8.76 13.70 6.04
N HIS A 77 -8.52 12.93 4.97
CA HIS A 77 -7.65 11.75 5.04
C HIS A 77 -6.18 12.10 5.26
N PHE A 78 -5.70 13.21 4.68
CA PHE A 78 -4.34 13.67 4.93
C PHE A 78 -4.18 14.22 6.37
N ASP A 79 -5.15 14.98 6.85
CA ASP A 79 -5.14 15.50 8.23
C ASP A 79 -5.20 14.37 9.27
N GLU A 80 -5.99 13.33 9.00
CA GLU A 80 -6.03 12.11 9.82
C GLU A 80 -4.69 11.36 9.81
N MET A 81 -4.08 11.20 8.64
CA MET A 81 -2.74 10.60 8.52
C MET A 81 -1.67 11.40 9.28
N VAL A 82 -1.71 12.73 9.19
CA VAL A 82 -0.79 13.61 9.94
C VAL A 82 -1.02 13.48 11.44
N LYS A 83 -2.29 13.40 11.90
CA LYS A 83 -2.62 13.16 13.30
C LYS A 83 -2.07 11.84 13.80
N ASP A 84 -2.22 10.77 13.03
CA ASP A 84 -1.70 9.45 13.38
C ASP A 84 -0.17 9.48 13.47
N LEU A 85 0.51 10.12 12.52
CA LEU A 85 1.96 10.26 12.54
C LEU A 85 2.45 11.05 13.76
N ILE A 86 1.77 12.14 14.12
CA ILE A 86 2.07 12.94 15.31
C ILE A 86 1.86 12.09 16.57
N LYS A 87 0.77 11.33 16.63
CA LYS A 87 0.45 10.45 17.76
C LYS A 87 1.51 9.37 17.95
N ASP A 88 1.91 8.71 16.88
CA ASP A 88 2.96 7.69 16.91
C ASP A 88 4.29 8.29 17.40
N ARG A 89 4.62 9.49 16.92
CA ARG A 89 5.85 10.17 17.35
C ARG A 89 5.83 10.58 18.82
N ILE A 90 4.69 11.07 19.32
CA ILE A 90 4.51 11.39 20.75
C ILE A 90 4.60 10.12 21.60
N MET A 91 3.98 9.01 21.15
CA MET A 91 4.05 7.72 21.84
C MET A 91 5.49 7.20 21.93
N GLU A 92 6.27 7.33 20.86
CA GLU A 92 7.69 6.95 20.86
C GLU A 92 8.48 7.83 21.84
N LEU A 93 8.23 9.14 21.84
CA LEU A 93 8.91 10.09 22.74
C LEU A 93 8.63 9.80 24.22
N ASN A 94 7.43 9.31 24.57
CA ASN A 94 7.08 8.92 25.96
C ASN A 94 8.00 7.82 26.53
N LYS A 95 8.71 7.06 25.67
CA LYS A 95 9.76 6.11 26.12
C LYS A 95 10.93 6.83 26.80
N TYR A 96 11.22 8.06 26.36
CA TYR A 96 12.40 8.83 26.76
C TYR A 96 12.07 9.97 27.71
N VAL A 97 10.88 10.57 27.59
CA VAL A 97 10.49 11.74 28.39
C VAL A 97 9.19 11.49 29.15
N SER A 98 9.03 12.14 30.29
CA SER A 98 7.81 12.09 31.08
C SER A 98 7.61 13.44 31.78
N ILE A 99 6.39 13.97 31.75
CA ILE A 99 6.06 15.24 32.37
C ILE A 99 5.18 14.98 33.58
N ASP A 100 5.64 15.38 34.75
CA ASP A 100 4.81 15.41 35.94
C ASP A 100 4.26 16.82 36.14
N HIS A 101 2.98 17.00 35.85
CA HIS A 101 2.29 18.29 35.98
C HIS A 101 2.10 18.71 37.45
N SER A 102 2.08 17.76 38.38
CA SER A 102 1.88 18.07 39.81
C SER A 102 3.11 18.74 40.40
N SER A 103 4.30 18.22 40.12
CA SER A 103 5.58 18.76 40.56
C SER A 103 6.22 19.74 39.57
N ARG A 104 5.60 19.96 38.40
CA ARG A 104 6.17 20.71 37.26
C ARG A 104 7.55 20.19 36.85
N CYS A 105 7.78 18.88 36.96
CA CYS A 105 9.04 18.23 36.59
C CYS A 105 8.99 17.66 35.17
N PHE A 106 10.01 17.96 34.38
CA PHE A 106 10.28 17.29 33.11
C PHE A 106 11.38 16.25 33.29
N ILE A 107 11.02 14.98 33.18
CA ILE A 107 11.90 13.85 33.47
C ILE A 107 12.42 13.29 32.16
N VAL A 108 13.74 13.24 32.01
CA VAL A 108 14.42 12.63 30.87
C VAL A 108 15.07 11.31 31.30
N LYS A 109 14.62 10.21 30.72
CA LYS A 109 15.13 8.85 30.95
C LYS A 109 16.43 8.65 30.16
N ALA A 110 17.53 9.24 30.64
CA ALA A 110 18.84 9.22 29.98
C ALA A 110 19.36 7.80 29.68
N ASN A 111 19.02 6.82 30.52
CA ASN A 111 19.41 5.42 30.31
C ASN A 111 18.76 4.84 29.03
N ASN A 112 17.47 5.11 28.81
CA ASN A 112 16.75 4.64 27.62
C ASN A 112 17.31 5.28 26.35
N LEU A 113 17.61 6.59 26.41
CA LEU A 113 18.26 7.30 25.30
C LEU A 113 19.59 6.63 24.90
N LYS A 114 20.46 6.34 25.88
CA LYS A 114 21.75 5.70 25.62
C LYS A 114 21.63 4.28 25.05
N ILE A 115 20.69 3.49 25.57
CA ILE A 115 20.45 2.11 25.10
C ILE A 115 20.04 2.12 23.62
N ASP A 116 19.22 3.08 23.22
CA ASP A 116 18.74 3.20 21.83
C ASP A 116 19.71 4.01 20.93
N GLY A 117 20.91 4.33 21.41
CA GLY A 117 21.98 4.98 20.64
C GLY A 117 21.90 6.51 20.54
N TYR A 118 21.04 7.14 21.35
CA TYR A 118 20.90 8.60 21.40
C TYR A 118 21.85 9.23 22.42
N ASN A 119 22.32 10.44 22.09
CA ASN A 119 23.11 11.27 22.99
C ASN A 119 22.22 12.33 23.65
N LEU A 120 22.34 12.48 24.98
CA LEU A 120 21.72 13.58 25.72
C LEU A 120 22.68 14.77 25.72
N VAL A 121 22.26 15.88 25.11
CA VAL A 121 22.99 17.16 25.12
C VAL A 121 22.20 18.14 25.98
N VAL A 122 22.84 18.67 27.01
CA VAL A 122 22.29 19.77 27.83
C VAL A 122 22.90 21.06 27.30
N ILE A 123 22.05 22.01 26.91
CA ILE A 123 22.44 23.33 26.38
C ILE A 123 22.19 24.38 27.45
#